data_AF-A0A9D5P710-F1
#
_entry.id   AF-A0A9D5P710-F1
#
_cell.length_a   1.000
_cell.length_b   1.000
_cell.length_c   1.000
_cell.angle_alpha   90.00
_cell.angle_beta   90.00
_cell.angle_gamma   90.00
#
_symmetry.space_group_name_H-M   'P 1'
#
loop_
_entity.id
_entity.type
_entity.pdbx_description
1 polymer ?
#
loop_
_entity_poly.entity_id
_entity_poly.type
_entity_poly.pdbx_seq_one_letter_code
_entity_poly.pdbx_strand_id
1 'polypeptide(L)'
;MKKIKWLLIAILAIKGTSSAYSQAVVHDPANMANNIIMQAESMEEAIEQKLIAQEQLVQFTAQLEMFKDKADKFKRIAGIVAASVEIIEAIEYGTNAFQKITRLRENVTNMDDLTYEEKYKCIMTLVDCGYVITQKTKHITALRDRLKSSTGEEEVTPEQLQSYIEDLKAKIKEEVVRAICCVDDFIFNAQLQRTNYDLYCAGLCMGRAKEYWKNGKAVPLQARRVSIKMPNGKTIYYNKPYYR
;
A
#
# COMPACT_ATOMS: atom_id res chain seq x y z
N MET A 1 16.74 -24.96 50.32
CA MET A 1 15.54 -25.84 50.27
C MET A 1 15.35 -26.70 51.52
N LYS A 2 16.32 -27.51 51.97
CA LYS A 2 16.17 -28.35 53.19
C LYS A 2 15.72 -27.58 54.44
N LYS A 3 16.24 -26.37 54.67
CA LYS A 3 15.89 -25.53 55.83
C LYS A 3 14.43 -25.04 55.85
N ILE A 4 13.82 -24.80 54.68
CA ILE A 4 12.43 -24.32 54.58
C ILE A 4 11.44 -25.48 54.83
N LYS A 5 11.79 -26.70 54.37
CA LYS A 5 11.02 -27.93 54.64
C LYS A 5 10.88 -28.18 56.16
N TRP A 6 11.98 -28.09 56.91
CA TRP A 6 11.97 -28.26 58.37
C TRP A 6 11.18 -27.16 59.10
N LEU A 7 11.23 -25.92 58.61
CA LEU A 7 10.50 -24.80 59.22
C LEU A 7 8.97 -24.94 59.05
N LEU A 8 8.51 -25.40 57.89
CA LEU A 8 7.09 -25.66 57.62
C LEU A 8 6.55 -26.84 58.43
N ILE A 9 7.33 -27.93 58.56
CA ILE A 9 7.00 -29.08 59.40
C ILE A 9 6.85 -28.65 60.87
N ALA A 10 7.74 -27.79 61.37
CA ALA A 10 7.67 -27.28 62.74
C ALA A 10 6.42 -26.42 63.00
N ILE A 11 6.04 -25.54 62.05
CA ILE A 11 4.85 -24.69 62.18
C ILE A 11 3.56 -25.53 62.12
N LEU A 12 3.53 -26.57 61.29
CA LEU A 12 2.40 -27.50 61.19
C LEU A 12 2.27 -28.37 62.44
N ALA A 13 3.37 -28.82 63.05
CA ALA A 13 3.35 -29.54 64.31
C ALA A 13 2.75 -28.70 65.46
N ILE A 14 3.04 -27.39 65.50
CA ILE A 14 2.49 -26.47 66.51
C ILE A 14 0.98 -26.21 66.29
N LYS A 15 0.53 -26.12 65.03
CA LYS A 15 -0.91 -25.97 64.72
C LYS A 15 -1.72 -27.26 64.88
N GLY A 16 -1.12 -28.41 64.54
CA GLY A 16 -1.74 -29.73 64.71
C GLY A 16 -1.96 -30.06 66.18
N THR A 17 -0.95 -29.81 67.03
CA THR A 17 -1.02 -30.05 68.47
C THR A 17 -2.04 -29.16 69.19
N SER A 18 -2.25 -27.92 68.72
CA SER A 18 -3.27 -27.02 69.30
C SER A 18 -4.71 -27.43 68.96
N SER A 19 -4.96 -28.02 67.78
CA SER A 19 -6.29 -28.61 67.50
C SER A 19 -6.52 -29.94 68.22
N ALA A 20 -5.48 -30.77 68.37
CA ALA A 20 -5.54 -32.04 69.10
C ALA A 20 -5.77 -31.84 70.60
N TYR A 21 -5.16 -30.80 71.20
CA TYR A 21 -5.40 -30.44 72.61
C TYR A 21 -6.86 -30.04 72.88
N SER A 22 -7.54 -29.42 71.91
CA SER A 22 -8.95 -29.02 72.08
C SER A 22 -9.93 -30.20 72.03
N GLN A 23 -9.51 -31.36 71.49
CA GLN A 23 -10.28 -32.61 71.50
C GLN A 23 -9.83 -33.60 72.60
N ALA A 24 -8.80 -33.25 73.37
CA ALA A 24 -8.11 -34.16 74.31
C ALA A 24 -8.87 -34.45 75.63
N VAL A 25 -10.03 -33.84 75.87
CA VAL A 25 -10.69 -33.96 77.18
C VAL A 25 -11.48 -35.28 77.33
N VAL A 26 -11.64 -36.12 76.30
CA VAL A 26 -12.57 -37.28 76.37
C VAL A 26 -12.09 -38.63 75.78
N HIS A 27 -10.89 -38.80 75.17
CA HIS A 27 -10.54 -40.09 74.52
C HIS A 27 -9.16 -40.68 74.81
N ASP A 28 -9.12 -42.03 74.76
CA ASP A 28 -8.03 -42.97 75.07
C ASP A 28 -6.67 -42.60 74.41
N PRO A 29 -5.56 -42.53 75.19
CA PRO A 29 -4.23 -42.15 74.70
C PRO A 29 -3.72 -42.96 73.50
N ALA A 30 -4.06 -44.25 73.40
CA ALA A 30 -3.62 -45.10 72.29
C ALA A 30 -4.32 -44.74 70.96
N ASN A 31 -5.62 -44.43 71.01
CA ASN A 31 -6.37 -43.96 69.85
C ASN A 31 -5.94 -42.54 69.43
N MET A 32 -5.55 -41.71 70.40
CA MET A 32 -5.04 -40.37 70.12
C MET A 32 -3.69 -40.42 69.40
N ALA A 33 -2.77 -41.30 69.84
CA ALA A 33 -1.50 -41.52 69.16
C ALA A 33 -1.69 -42.02 67.71
N ASN A 34 -2.59 -42.98 67.49
CA ASN A 34 -2.91 -43.47 66.15
C ASN A 34 -3.54 -42.39 65.25
N ASN A 35 -4.43 -41.55 65.79
CA ASN A 35 -5.02 -40.44 65.05
C ASN A 35 -4.00 -39.37 64.67
N ILE A 36 -3.03 -39.08 65.54
CA ILE A 36 -1.94 -38.12 65.25
C ILE A 36 -1.02 -38.68 64.15
N ILE A 37 -0.72 -39.98 64.18
CA ILE A 37 0.09 -40.64 63.14
C ILE A 37 -0.64 -40.61 61.80
N MET A 38 -1.90 -41.01 61.76
CA MET A 38 -2.73 -40.94 60.53
C MET A 38 -2.85 -39.52 59.98
N GLN A 39 -3.00 -38.51 60.84
CA GLN A 39 -3.03 -37.11 60.39
C GLN A 39 -1.67 -36.65 59.85
N ALA A 40 -0.56 -37.09 60.46
CA ALA A 40 0.78 -36.77 59.97
C ALA A 40 1.03 -37.38 58.59
N GLU A 41 0.65 -38.64 58.37
CA GLU A 41 0.75 -39.34 57.08
C GLU A 41 -0.13 -38.67 56.01
N SER A 42 -1.39 -38.36 56.35
CA SER A 42 -2.31 -37.61 55.49
C SER A 42 -1.78 -36.22 55.11
N MET A 43 -1.14 -35.53 56.05
CA MET A 43 -0.55 -34.22 55.81
C MET A 43 0.74 -34.32 55.00
N GLU A 44 1.52 -35.38 55.16
CA GLU A 44 2.73 -35.64 54.37
C GLU A 44 2.38 -35.90 52.90
N GLU A 45 1.38 -36.75 52.64
CA GLU A 45 0.84 -36.95 51.28
C GLU A 45 0.29 -35.66 50.68
N ALA A 46 -0.42 -34.84 51.45
CA ALA A 46 -0.96 -33.56 50.98
C ALA A 46 0.14 -32.53 50.66
N ILE A 47 1.26 -32.55 51.41
CA ILE A 47 2.43 -31.70 51.14
C ILE A 47 3.14 -32.18 49.87
N GLU A 48 3.28 -33.49 49.69
CA GLU A 48 3.93 -34.09 48.52
C GLU A 48 3.13 -33.80 47.24
N GLN A 49 1.81 -33.95 47.28
CA GLN A 49 0.92 -33.55 46.18
C GLN A 49 1.01 -32.05 45.86
N LYS A 50 1.09 -31.18 46.88
CA LYS A 50 1.27 -29.73 46.66
C LYS A 50 2.61 -29.38 46.04
N LEU A 51 3.69 -30.09 46.41
CA LEU A 51 5.01 -29.91 45.81
C LEU A 51 5.03 -30.30 44.33
N ILE A 52 4.42 -31.43 43.98
CA ILE A 52 4.29 -31.89 42.59
C ILE A 52 3.48 -30.86 41.77
N ALA A 53 2.37 -30.36 42.31
CA ALA A 53 1.57 -29.34 41.65
C ALA A 53 2.34 -28.02 41.45
N GLN A 54 3.20 -27.64 42.41
CA GLN A 54 4.05 -26.45 42.30
C GLN A 54 5.12 -26.62 41.22
N GLU A 55 5.75 -27.78 41.11
CA GLU A 55 6.71 -28.08 40.03
C GLU A 55 6.04 -28.06 38.66
N GLN A 56 4.83 -28.61 38.53
CA GLN A 56 4.03 -28.53 37.31
C GLN A 56 3.69 -27.09 36.93
N LEU A 57 3.30 -26.24 37.88
CA LEU A 57 3.04 -24.82 37.63
C LEU A 57 4.27 -24.09 37.11
N VAL A 58 5.46 -24.35 37.66
CA VAL A 58 6.72 -23.76 37.19
C VAL A 58 7.02 -24.18 35.75
N GLN A 59 6.83 -25.47 35.42
CA GLN A 59 6.98 -25.96 34.05
C GLN A 59 5.96 -25.32 33.09
N PHE A 60 4.69 -25.19 33.50
CA PHE A 60 3.66 -24.51 32.70
C PHE A 60 3.99 -23.03 32.47
N THR A 61 4.50 -22.31 33.46
CA THR A 61 4.90 -20.91 33.28
C THR A 61 6.04 -20.76 32.28
N ALA A 62 7.06 -21.62 32.34
CA ALA A 62 8.16 -21.62 31.37
C ALA A 62 7.67 -21.96 29.96
N GLN A 63 6.74 -22.92 29.82
CA GLN A 63 6.11 -23.22 28.52
C GLN A 63 5.31 -22.04 27.98
N LEU A 64 4.52 -21.36 28.81
CA LEU A 64 3.76 -20.17 28.41
C LEU A 64 4.68 -19.04 27.93
N GLU A 65 5.82 -18.85 28.58
CA GLU A 65 6.80 -17.84 28.19
C GLU A 65 7.43 -18.17 26.81
N MET A 66 7.78 -19.44 26.57
CA MET A 66 8.19 -19.88 25.24
C MET A 66 7.09 -19.72 24.17
N PHE A 67 5.82 -19.90 24.53
CA PHE A 67 4.71 -19.68 23.60
C PHE A 67 4.51 -18.20 23.27
N LYS A 68 4.67 -17.30 24.24
CA LYS A 68 4.64 -15.84 23.99
C LYS A 68 5.74 -15.43 23.02
N ASP A 69 6.99 -15.87 23.26
CA ASP A 69 8.12 -15.60 22.37
C ASP A 69 7.88 -16.08 20.94
N LYS A 70 7.26 -17.26 20.78
CA LYS A 70 6.89 -17.79 19.46
C LYS A 70 5.76 -16.96 18.84
N ALA A 71 4.74 -16.58 19.60
CA ALA A 71 3.62 -15.78 19.12
C ALA A 71 4.08 -14.39 18.66
N ASP A 72 5.00 -13.75 19.38
CA ASP A 72 5.57 -12.46 19.00
C ASP A 72 6.40 -12.55 17.72
N LYS A 73 7.20 -13.62 17.57
CA LYS A 73 7.91 -13.91 16.31
C LYS A 73 6.96 -14.12 15.15
N PHE A 74 5.87 -14.88 15.34
CA PHE A 74 4.84 -15.06 14.31
C PHE A 74 4.15 -13.75 13.94
N LYS A 75 3.81 -12.90 14.92
CA LYS A 75 3.22 -11.60 14.68
C LYS A 75 4.14 -10.70 13.85
N ARG A 76 5.44 -10.71 14.14
CA ARG A 76 6.46 -9.99 13.35
C ARG A 76 6.56 -10.52 11.92
N ILE A 77 6.60 -11.83 11.73
CA ILE A 77 6.62 -12.45 10.39
C ILE A 77 5.36 -12.09 9.60
N ALA A 78 4.18 -12.17 10.22
CA ALA A 78 2.92 -11.78 9.59
C ALA A 78 2.92 -10.31 9.15
N GLY A 79 3.47 -9.41 9.97
CA GLY A 79 3.65 -8.00 9.62
C GLY A 79 4.58 -7.79 8.42
N ILE A 80 5.71 -8.52 8.36
CA ILE A 80 6.65 -8.48 7.22
C ILE A 80 5.98 -9.00 5.93
N VAL A 81 5.18 -10.07 6.03
CA VAL A 81 4.45 -10.61 4.89
C VAL A 81 3.42 -9.59 4.37
N ALA A 82 2.64 -8.98 5.26
CA ALA A 82 1.66 -7.94 4.88
C ALA A 82 2.35 -6.75 4.20
N ALA A 83 3.42 -6.22 4.79
CA ALA A 83 4.24 -5.15 4.21
C ALA A 83 4.81 -5.53 2.83
N SER A 84 5.25 -6.77 2.65
CA SER A 84 5.78 -7.26 1.38
C SER A 84 4.73 -7.30 0.28
N VAL A 85 3.49 -7.67 0.61
CA VAL A 85 2.36 -7.68 -0.34
C VAL A 85 2.07 -6.26 -0.81
N GLU A 86 1.98 -5.29 0.10
CA GLU A 86 1.70 -3.89 -0.25
C GLU A 86 2.79 -3.28 -1.16
N ILE A 87 4.06 -3.60 -0.88
CA ILE A 87 5.18 -3.18 -1.72
C ILE A 87 5.06 -3.73 -3.14
N ILE A 88 4.70 -5.02 -3.29
CA ILE A 88 4.53 -5.65 -4.60
C ILE A 88 3.39 -4.97 -5.36
N GLU A 89 2.23 -4.78 -4.73
CA GLU A 89 1.10 -4.08 -5.34
C GLU A 89 1.45 -2.65 -5.76
N ALA A 90 2.27 -1.95 -4.97
CA ALA A 90 2.73 -0.61 -5.29
C ALA A 90 3.72 -0.57 -6.46
N ILE A 91 4.61 -1.57 -6.59
CA ILE A 91 5.50 -1.72 -7.74
C ILE A 91 4.69 -2.02 -9.01
N GLU A 92 3.69 -2.90 -8.92
CA GLU A 92 2.79 -3.20 -10.02
C GLU A 92 2.00 -1.96 -10.46
N TYR A 93 1.50 -1.18 -9.50
CA TYR A 93 0.84 0.10 -9.77
C TYR A 93 1.75 1.06 -10.54
N GLY A 94 2.99 1.26 -10.08
CA GLY A 94 3.97 2.11 -10.77
C GLY A 94 4.31 1.62 -12.17
N THR A 95 4.47 0.31 -12.34
CA THR A 95 4.75 -0.33 -13.64
C THR A 95 3.58 -0.13 -14.60
N ASN A 96 2.34 -0.34 -14.15
CA ASN A 96 1.14 -0.14 -14.94
C ASN A 96 0.95 1.34 -15.35
N ALA A 97 1.23 2.28 -14.45
CA ALA A 97 1.21 3.71 -14.75
C ALA A 97 2.24 4.07 -15.83
N PHE A 98 3.47 3.55 -15.70
CA PHE A 98 4.53 3.77 -16.69
C PHE A 98 4.15 3.23 -18.08
N GLN A 99 3.56 2.04 -18.15
CA GLN A 99 3.07 1.47 -19.41
C GLN A 99 1.98 2.33 -20.06
N LYS A 100 1.05 2.87 -19.27
CA LYS A 100 0.00 3.78 -19.78
C LYS A 100 0.61 5.05 -20.37
N ILE A 101 1.57 5.68 -19.68
CA ILE A 101 2.28 6.87 -20.18
C ILE A 101 3.07 6.55 -21.45
N THR A 102 3.71 5.39 -21.51
CA THR A 102 4.46 4.95 -22.70
C THR A 102 3.53 4.79 -23.91
N ARG A 103 2.37 4.16 -23.73
CA ARG A 103 1.34 4.06 -24.78
C ARG A 103 0.83 5.43 -25.22
N LEU A 104 0.58 6.34 -24.29
CA LEU A 104 0.15 7.71 -24.62
C LEU A 104 1.23 8.45 -25.43
N ARG A 105 2.50 8.28 -25.08
CA ARG A 105 3.64 8.83 -25.83
C ARG A 105 3.67 8.30 -27.26
N GLU A 106 3.47 6.99 -27.44
CA GLU A 106 3.39 6.36 -28.76
C GLU A 106 2.21 6.91 -29.58
N ASN A 107 1.05 7.08 -28.95
CA ASN A 107 -0.12 7.67 -29.59
C ASN A 107 0.17 9.09 -30.08
N VAL A 108 0.71 9.97 -29.23
CA VAL A 108 1.10 11.34 -29.59
C VAL A 108 2.12 11.36 -30.72
N THR A 109 3.12 10.46 -30.67
CA THR A 109 4.15 10.36 -31.72
C THR A 109 3.51 10.08 -33.08
N ASN A 110 2.49 9.21 -33.11
CA ASN A 110 1.80 8.78 -34.32
C ASN A 110 0.60 9.66 -34.72
N MET A 111 0.32 10.77 -34.01
CA MET A 111 -0.78 11.67 -34.38
C MET A 111 -0.43 12.50 -35.62
N ASP A 112 -1.16 12.36 -36.71
CA ASP A 112 -0.93 13.17 -37.92
C ASP A 112 -1.32 14.65 -37.75
N ASP A 113 -2.25 14.90 -36.83
CA ASP A 113 -2.82 16.24 -36.61
C ASP A 113 -1.89 17.18 -35.82
N LEU A 114 -0.72 16.74 -35.36
CA LEU A 114 0.23 17.58 -34.61
C LEU A 114 1.48 17.87 -35.44
N THR A 115 1.98 19.10 -35.36
CA THR A 115 3.29 19.44 -35.93
C THR A 115 4.41 18.74 -35.16
N TYR A 116 5.61 18.67 -35.74
CA TYR A 116 6.77 18.11 -35.05
C TYR A 116 7.06 18.81 -33.71
N GLU A 117 6.97 20.14 -33.66
CA GLU A 117 7.23 20.91 -32.44
C GLU A 117 6.15 20.66 -31.36
N GLU A 118 4.89 20.56 -31.78
CA GLU A 118 3.76 20.23 -30.88
C GLU A 118 3.90 18.81 -30.30
N LYS A 119 4.21 17.82 -31.15
CA LYS A 119 4.52 16.46 -30.69
C LYS A 119 5.64 16.46 -29.68
N TYR A 120 6.72 17.19 -29.95
CA TYR A 120 7.87 17.27 -29.05
C TYR A 120 7.47 17.80 -27.67
N LYS A 121 6.67 18.87 -27.58
CA LYS A 121 6.19 19.43 -26.31
C LYS A 121 5.35 18.44 -25.50
N CYS A 122 4.44 17.72 -26.15
CA CYS A 122 3.66 16.67 -25.51
C CYS A 122 4.54 15.50 -25.04
N ILE A 123 5.46 15.04 -25.90
CA ILE A 123 6.37 13.93 -25.59
C ILE A 123 7.27 14.28 -24.40
N MET A 124 7.82 15.50 -24.34
CA MET A 124 8.63 15.94 -23.20
C MET A 124 7.86 15.86 -21.88
N THR A 125 6.60 16.34 -21.86
CA THR A 125 5.73 16.24 -20.69
C THR A 125 5.53 14.78 -20.23
N LEU A 126 5.33 13.87 -21.19
CA LEU A 126 5.14 12.45 -20.91
C LEU A 126 6.44 11.75 -20.46
N VAL A 127 7.58 12.17 -21.00
CA VAL A 127 8.90 11.67 -20.59
C VAL A 127 9.20 12.10 -19.15
N ASP A 128 8.93 13.35 -18.80
CA ASP A 128 9.12 13.87 -17.44
C ASP A 128 8.23 13.10 -16.44
N CYS A 129 6.96 12.89 -16.79
CA CYS A 129 6.06 12.05 -16.00
C CYS A 129 6.61 10.61 -15.85
N GLY A 130 7.06 10.01 -16.94
CA GLY A 130 7.69 8.68 -16.92
C GLY A 130 8.92 8.59 -16.02
N TYR A 131 9.73 9.66 -15.98
CA TYR A 131 10.88 9.77 -15.07
C TYR A 131 10.43 9.79 -13.61
N VAL A 132 9.43 10.61 -13.26
CA VAL A 132 8.88 10.69 -11.89
C VAL A 132 8.32 9.33 -11.46
N ILE A 133 7.52 8.67 -12.30
CA ILE A 133 6.97 7.33 -12.02
C ILE A 133 8.11 6.35 -11.72
N THR A 134 9.15 6.36 -12.55
CA THR A 134 10.31 5.47 -12.38
C THR A 134 11.05 5.76 -11.08
N GLN A 135 11.27 7.03 -10.73
CA GLN A 135 11.93 7.42 -9.48
C GLN A 135 11.13 6.97 -8.26
N LYS A 136 9.81 7.24 -8.22
CA LYS A 136 8.96 6.83 -7.10
C LYS A 136 8.86 5.31 -6.99
N THR A 137 8.77 4.60 -8.11
CA THR A 137 8.80 3.13 -8.14
C THR A 137 10.14 2.59 -7.62
N LYS A 138 11.27 3.22 -7.95
CA LYS A 138 12.58 2.86 -7.38
C LYS A 138 12.63 3.04 -5.86
N HIS A 139 12.03 4.10 -5.32
CA HIS A 139 11.92 4.27 -3.86
C HIS A 139 11.12 3.14 -3.22
N ILE A 140 9.99 2.73 -3.83
CA ILE A 140 9.20 1.58 -3.36
C ILE A 140 10.03 0.29 -3.40
N THR A 141 10.78 0.04 -4.48
CA THR A 141 11.67 -1.11 -4.58
C THR A 141 12.77 -1.09 -3.52
N ALA A 142 13.34 0.08 -3.20
CA ALA A 142 14.33 0.19 -2.14
C ALA A 142 13.75 -0.15 -0.75
N LEU A 143 12.46 0.11 -0.50
CA LEU A 143 11.78 -0.35 0.72
C LEU A 143 11.70 -1.87 0.78
N ARG A 144 11.47 -2.53 -0.37
CA ARG A 144 11.51 -4.00 -0.48
C ARG A 144 12.84 -4.56 -0.03
N ASP A 145 13.92 -3.96 -0.53
CA ASP A 145 15.28 -4.43 -0.26
C ASP A 145 15.66 -4.19 1.21
N ARG A 146 15.21 -3.06 1.77
CA ARG A 146 15.32 -2.76 3.21
C ARG A 146 14.57 -3.78 4.07
N LEU A 147 13.32 -4.11 3.71
CA LEU A 147 12.51 -5.10 4.42
C LEU A 147 13.12 -6.52 4.38
N LYS A 148 13.77 -6.88 3.26
CA LYS A 148 14.54 -8.13 3.17
C LYS A 148 15.77 -8.14 4.08
N SER A 149 16.43 -7.00 4.25
CA SER A 149 17.65 -6.86 5.06
C SER A 149 17.38 -6.66 6.55
N SER A 150 16.17 -6.26 6.95
CA SER A 150 15.80 -5.99 8.34
C SER A 150 15.45 -7.29 9.10
N THR A 151 16.43 -8.18 9.24
CA THR A 151 16.37 -9.29 10.21
C THR A 151 16.78 -8.86 11.62
N GLY A 152 17.28 -7.63 11.79
CA GLY A 152 17.92 -7.13 13.01
C GLY A 152 17.13 -6.07 13.77
N GLU A 153 17.41 -4.79 13.54
CA GLU A 153 17.39 -3.84 14.68
C GLU A 153 16.75 -2.45 14.42
N GLU A 154 16.21 -2.15 13.23
CA GLU A 154 15.39 -0.95 13.02
C GLU A 154 13.98 -1.37 12.55
N GLU A 155 13.04 -1.43 13.49
CA GLU A 155 11.62 -1.69 13.19
C GLU A 155 11.00 -0.45 12.52
N VAL A 156 11.07 -0.40 11.19
CA VAL A 156 10.07 0.35 10.43
C VAL A 156 8.74 -0.35 10.68
N THR A 157 7.84 0.30 11.40
CA THR A 157 6.52 -0.25 11.69
C THR A 157 5.74 -0.46 10.38
N PRO A 158 4.97 -1.54 10.24
CA PRO A 158 4.13 -1.78 9.05
C PRO A 158 3.26 -0.56 8.69
N GLU A 159 2.76 0.16 9.69
CA GLU A 159 1.91 1.34 9.52
C GLU A 159 2.67 2.52 8.90
N GLN A 160 3.92 2.75 9.30
CA GLN A 160 4.78 3.79 8.70
C GLN A 160 5.12 3.45 7.25
N LEU A 161 5.37 2.18 6.97
CA LEU A 161 5.68 1.71 5.63
C LEU A 161 4.46 1.83 4.69
N GLN A 162 3.27 1.44 5.18
CA GLN A 162 2.01 1.60 4.46
C GLN A 162 1.72 3.07 4.15
N SER A 163 1.84 3.96 5.14
CA SER A 163 1.64 5.40 4.94
C SER A 163 2.61 5.98 3.91
N TYR A 164 3.87 5.54 3.91
CA TYR A 164 4.87 6.01 2.96
C TYR A 164 4.62 5.48 1.54
N ILE A 165 4.19 4.23 1.39
CA ILE A 165 3.80 3.65 0.10
C ILE A 165 2.60 4.40 -0.49
N GLU A 166 1.60 4.70 0.32
CA GLU A 166 0.41 5.44 -0.14
C GLU A 166 0.75 6.87 -0.57
N ASP A 167 1.66 7.57 0.13
CA ASP A 167 2.18 8.86 -0.32
C ASP A 167 2.90 8.76 -1.68
N LEU A 168 3.73 7.73 -1.88
CA LEU A 168 4.42 7.51 -3.16
C LEU A 168 3.43 7.19 -4.30
N LYS A 169 2.40 6.36 -4.04
CA LYS A 169 1.32 6.08 -5.00
C LYS A 169 0.52 7.36 -5.33
N ALA A 170 0.21 8.18 -4.33
CA ALA A 170 -0.50 9.43 -4.52
C ALA A 170 0.29 10.39 -5.41
N LYS A 171 1.60 10.53 -5.19
CA LYS A 171 2.49 11.33 -6.04
C LYS A 171 2.57 10.82 -7.48
N ILE A 172 2.63 9.50 -7.66
CA ILE A 172 2.54 8.89 -9.01
C ILE A 172 1.22 9.26 -9.67
N LYS A 173 0.09 9.14 -8.95
CA LYS A 173 -1.24 9.44 -9.46
C LYS A 173 -1.37 10.91 -9.87
N GLU A 174 -0.96 11.82 -8.99
CA GLU A 174 -0.98 13.26 -9.22
C GLU A 174 -0.21 13.63 -10.49
N GLU A 175 1.00 13.10 -10.63
CA GLU A 175 1.86 13.39 -11.76
C GLU A 175 1.32 12.81 -13.08
N VAL A 176 0.71 11.62 -13.04
CA VAL A 176 0.03 11.03 -14.21
C VAL A 176 -1.16 11.88 -14.63
N VAL A 177 -2.00 12.29 -13.68
CA VAL A 177 -3.16 13.14 -13.97
C VAL A 177 -2.71 14.48 -14.54
N ARG A 178 -1.72 15.13 -13.92
CA ARG A 178 -1.14 16.38 -14.39
C ARG A 178 -0.66 16.25 -15.83
N ALA A 179 0.13 15.22 -16.13
CA ALA A 179 0.69 15.01 -17.46
C ALA A 179 -0.40 14.76 -18.52
N ILE A 180 -1.41 13.94 -18.20
CA ILE A 180 -2.54 13.69 -19.11
C ILE A 180 -3.30 14.98 -19.39
N CYS A 181 -3.67 15.74 -18.34
CA CYS A 181 -4.37 17.01 -18.51
C CYS A 181 -3.57 18.01 -19.33
N CYS A 182 -2.26 18.17 -19.07
CA CYS A 182 -1.42 19.07 -19.85
C CYS A 182 -1.34 18.67 -21.33
N VAL A 183 -1.27 17.37 -21.64
CA VAL A 183 -1.25 16.88 -23.02
C VAL A 183 -2.60 17.07 -23.69
N ASP A 184 -3.70 16.72 -23.02
CA ASP A 184 -5.05 16.88 -23.55
C ASP A 184 -5.38 18.35 -23.82
N ASP A 185 -5.10 19.25 -22.87
CA ASP A 185 -5.31 20.69 -23.02
C ASP A 185 -4.46 21.26 -24.17
N PHE A 186 -3.22 20.80 -24.30
CA PHE A 186 -2.34 21.25 -25.37
C PHE A 186 -2.86 20.81 -26.75
N ILE A 187 -3.25 19.54 -26.89
CA ILE A 187 -3.81 19.00 -28.13
C ILE A 187 -5.10 19.74 -28.49
N PHE A 188 -5.98 19.93 -27.51
CA PHE A 188 -7.24 20.65 -27.72
C PHE A 188 -6.99 22.09 -28.19
N ASN A 189 -6.11 22.82 -27.53
CA ASN A 189 -5.79 24.20 -27.89
C ASN A 189 -5.13 24.30 -29.28
N ALA A 190 -4.22 23.39 -29.63
CA ALA A 190 -3.59 23.35 -30.94
C ALA A 190 -4.62 23.12 -32.06
N GLN A 191 -5.56 22.19 -31.86
CA GLN A 191 -6.63 21.94 -32.82
C GLN A 191 -7.61 23.12 -32.93
N LEU A 192 -7.96 23.76 -31.81
CA LEU A 192 -8.81 24.93 -31.80
C LEU A 192 -8.18 26.10 -32.58
N GLN A 193 -6.89 26.37 -32.36
CA GLN A 193 -6.17 27.43 -33.07
C GLN A 193 -6.13 27.19 -34.58
N ARG A 194 -5.88 25.95 -35.03
CA ARG A 194 -5.91 25.62 -36.45
C ARG A 194 -7.29 25.77 -37.05
N THR A 195 -8.32 25.29 -36.36
CA THR A 195 -9.71 25.42 -36.82
C THR A 195 -10.10 26.89 -36.98
N ASN A 196 -9.72 27.74 -36.02
CA ASN A 196 -9.97 29.18 -36.09
C ASN A 196 -9.20 29.84 -37.25
N TYR A 197 -7.95 29.44 -37.48
CA TYR A 197 -7.15 29.94 -38.60
C TYR A 197 -7.75 29.52 -39.95
N ASP A 198 -8.18 28.26 -40.11
CA ASP A 198 -8.81 27.77 -41.33
C ASP A 198 -10.12 28.52 -41.63
N LEU A 199 -10.94 28.77 -40.60
CA LEU A 199 -12.16 29.57 -40.72
C LEU A 199 -11.85 31.03 -41.12
N TYR A 200 -10.82 31.63 -40.54
CA TYR A 200 -10.35 32.97 -40.90
C TYR A 200 -9.90 33.03 -42.37
N CYS A 201 -9.06 32.09 -42.81
CA CYS A 201 -8.62 31.99 -44.20
C CYS A 201 -9.78 31.76 -45.17
N ALA A 202 -10.75 30.90 -44.80
CA ALA A 202 -11.96 30.69 -45.60
C ALA A 202 -12.78 31.99 -45.74
N GLY A 203 -12.92 32.75 -44.65
CA GLY A 203 -13.57 34.06 -44.65
C GLY A 203 -12.88 35.07 -45.57
N LEU A 204 -11.55 35.18 -45.50
CA LEU A 204 -10.76 36.05 -46.39
C LEU A 204 -10.92 35.66 -47.87
N CYS A 205 -10.89 34.36 -48.18
CA CYS A 205 -11.11 33.86 -49.54
C CYS A 205 -12.50 34.20 -50.07
N MET A 206 -13.55 34.08 -49.24
CA MET A 206 -14.91 34.49 -49.62
C MET A 206 -15.04 36.01 -49.80
N GLY A 207 -14.37 36.80 -48.95
CA GLY A 207 -14.32 38.26 -49.07
C GLY A 207 -13.69 38.70 -50.39
N ARG A 208 -12.51 38.16 -50.72
CA ARG A 208 -11.84 38.42 -52.00
C ARG A 208 -12.66 37.94 -53.20
N ALA A 209 -13.25 36.75 -53.14
CA ALA A 209 -14.09 36.24 -54.22
C ALA A 209 -15.30 37.16 -54.50
N LYS A 210 -15.94 37.72 -53.47
CA LYS A 210 -17.01 38.73 -53.61
C LYS A 210 -16.51 40.02 -54.26
N GLU A 211 -15.30 40.45 -53.95
CA GLU A 211 -14.68 41.65 -54.51
C GLU A 211 -14.34 41.48 -56.01
N TYR A 212 -13.79 40.33 -56.39
CA TYR A 212 -13.57 39.98 -57.81
C TYR A 212 -14.88 39.90 -58.60
N TRP A 213 -15.95 39.34 -58.01
CA TRP A 213 -17.27 39.27 -58.63
C TRP A 213 -17.87 40.66 -58.86
N LYS A 214 -17.75 41.57 -57.88
CA LYS A 214 -18.21 42.97 -58.02
C LYS A 214 -17.46 43.73 -59.11
N ASN A 215 -16.19 43.40 -59.35
CA ASN A 215 -15.33 44.08 -60.32
C ASN A 215 -15.34 43.43 -61.73
N GLY A 216 -16.28 42.51 -62.00
CA GLY A 216 -16.49 41.93 -63.34
C GLY A 216 -15.35 41.05 -63.87
N LYS A 217 -14.41 40.63 -63.02
CA LYS A 217 -13.28 39.76 -63.42
C LYS A 217 -13.59 38.32 -63.04
N ALA A 218 -13.86 37.47 -64.03
CA ALA A 218 -14.02 36.04 -63.84
C ALA A 218 -12.64 35.41 -63.52
N VAL A 219 -12.46 34.89 -62.31
CA VAL A 219 -11.29 34.09 -61.96
C VAL A 219 -11.61 32.62 -62.25
N PRO A 220 -10.83 31.89 -63.06
CA PRO A 220 -10.99 30.46 -63.23
C PRO A 220 -10.48 29.78 -61.96
N LEU A 221 -11.36 29.60 -60.98
CA LEU A 221 -11.07 28.86 -59.77
C LEU A 221 -11.05 27.37 -60.09
N GLN A 222 -9.86 26.80 -60.30
CA GLN A 222 -9.71 25.34 -60.16
C GLN A 222 -9.88 24.99 -58.68
N ALA A 223 -11.08 24.53 -58.34
CA ALA A 223 -11.44 24.12 -57.00
C ALA A 223 -10.94 22.69 -56.75
N ARG A 224 -10.05 22.51 -55.75
CA ARG A 224 -9.83 21.19 -55.17
C ARG A 224 -10.90 20.98 -54.11
N ARG A 225 -11.71 19.93 -54.25
CA ARG A 225 -12.75 19.58 -53.28
C ARG A 225 -12.07 19.06 -52.02
N VAL A 226 -12.17 19.80 -50.92
CA VAL A 226 -11.62 19.43 -49.60
C VAL A 226 -12.79 19.08 -48.70
N SER A 227 -12.64 18.04 -47.88
CA SER A 227 -13.65 17.62 -46.92
C SER A 227 -13.13 17.75 -45.50
N ILE A 228 -13.92 18.35 -44.61
CA ILE A 228 -13.69 18.35 -43.16
C ILE A 228 -14.75 17.48 -42.52
N LYS A 229 -14.33 16.54 -41.66
CA LYS A 229 -15.23 15.69 -40.89
C LYS A 229 -15.47 16.33 -39.53
N MET A 230 -16.71 16.69 -39.25
CA MET A 230 -17.09 17.31 -37.98
C MET A 230 -17.23 16.26 -36.85
N PRO A 231 -17.09 16.67 -35.58
CA PRO A 231 -17.25 15.76 -34.43
C PRO A 231 -18.62 15.06 -34.35
N ASN A 232 -19.66 15.65 -34.94
CA ASN A 232 -21.00 15.06 -35.04
C ASN A 232 -21.15 14.06 -36.22
N GLY A 233 -20.05 13.66 -36.85
CA GLY A 233 -20.02 12.72 -37.97
C GLY A 233 -20.40 13.31 -39.33
N LYS A 234 -20.80 14.58 -39.43
CA LYS A 234 -21.11 15.22 -40.71
C LYS A 234 -19.83 15.63 -41.45
N THR A 235 -19.74 15.29 -42.73
CA THR A 235 -18.65 15.74 -43.60
C THR A 235 -19.08 16.97 -44.38
N ILE A 236 -18.38 18.09 -44.20
CA ILE A 236 -18.59 19.31 -44.96
C ILE A 236 -17.58 19.35 -46.11
N TYR A 237 -18.08 19.42 -47.34
CA TYR A 237 -17.28 19.59 -48.54
C TYR A 237 -17.22 21.07 -48.89
N TYR A 238 -16.02 21.62 -49.06
CA TYR A 238 -15.87 22.95 -49.64
C TYR A 238 -14.77 22.95 -50.68
N ASN A 239 -14.96 23.82 -51.66
CA ASN A 239 -14.01 24.04 -52.73
C ASN A 239 -12.94 24.99 -52.20
N LYS A 240 -11.71 24.50 -52.03
CA LYS A 240 -10.59 25.36 -51.64
C LYS A 240 -10.03 26.03 -52.90
N PRO A 241 -10.13 27.37 -53.03
CA PRO A 241 -9.41 28.13 -54.04
C PRO A 241 -7.91 27.92 -53.86
N TYR A 242 -7.18 27.66 -54.95
CA TYR A 242 -5.74 27.89 -54.96
C TYR A 242 -5.41 28.76 -56.17
N TYR A 243 -4.61 29.80 -55.93
CA TYR A 243 -4.06 30.66 -56.97
C TYR A 243 -2.73 30.04 -57.41
N ARG A 244 -2.50 29.89 -58.72
CA ARG A 244 -1.15 29.69 -59.28
C ARG A 244 -0.46 31.04 -59.38
#